data_AF-V9DT72-F1
#
_entry.id   AF-V9DT72-F1
#
_cell.length_a   1.000
_cell.length_b   1.000
_cell.length_c   1.000
_cell.angle_alpha   90.00
_cell.angle_beta   90.00
_cell.angle_gamma   90.00
#
_symmetry.space_group_name_H-M   'P 1'
#
loop_
_entity.id
_entity.type
_entity.pdbx_description
1 polymer ?
#
loop_
_entity_poly.entity_id
_entity_poly.type
_entity_poly.pdbx_seq_one_letter_code
_entity_poly.pdbx_strand_id
1 'polypeptide(L)'
;WIYPAEIFPLSVRASAVSLSTAANWAMGAVMTEVVKLFPHLNINGVFFLFAGLCCICGVFVYFFCPETKGIMLEDIEELFHSGQPKSPAFVEVKSPQQSLA
;
A
#
# COMPACT_ATOMS: atom_id res chain seq x y z
N TRP A 1 6.22 1.36 2.18
CA TRP A 1 6.56 2.57 2.98
C TRP A 1 5.90 3.83 2.46
N ILE A 2 5.87 4.08 1.14
CA ILE A 2 5.20 5.26 0.56
C ILE A 2 3.68 5.19 0.71
N TYR A 3 3.06 4.11 0.22
CA TYR A 3 1.61 3.97 0.20
C TYR A 3 0.88 4.18 1.56
N PRO A 4 1.29 3.51 2.67
CA PRO A 4 0.66 3.77 3.96
C PRO A 4 0.91 5.19 4.49
N ALA A 5 1.93 5.92 4.00
CA ALA A 5 2.12 7.31 4.40
C ALA A 5 1.19 8.27 3.65
N GLU A 6 0.71 7.89 2.47
CA GLU A 6 -0.14 8.73 1.60
C GLU A 6 -1.63 8.48 1.81
N ILE A 7 -2.03 7.23 2.04
CA ILE A 7 -3.45 6.83 2.14
C ILE A 7 -4.16 7.31 3.41
N PHE A 8 -3.41 7.53 4.50
CA PHE A 8 -4.02 7.91 5.78
C PHE A 8 -4.09 9.44 5.94
N PRO A 9 -5.23 9.96 6.42
CA PRO A 9 -5.38 11.39 6.68
C PRO A 9 -4.42 11.83 7.79
N LEU A 10 -4.02 13.09 7.75
CA LEU A 10 -2.95 13.66 8.59
C LEU A 10 -3.14 13.40 10.09
N SER A 11 -4.39 13.40 10.56
CA SER A 11 -4.75 13.24 11.98
C SER A 11 -4.44 11.86 12.57
N VAL A 12 -4.57 10.79 11.78
CA VAL A 12 -4.38 9.39 12.23
C VAL A 12 -3.15 8.72 11.63
N ARG A 13 -2.46 9.40 10.71
CA ARG A 13 -1.34 8.85 9.95
C ARG A 13 -0.26 8.24 10.83
N ALA A 14 0.15 8.94 11.90
CA ALA A 14 1.21 8.45 12.77
C ALA A 14 0.87 7.08 13.39
N SER A 15 -0.36 6.90 13.87
CA SER A 15 -0.84 5.64 14.45
C SER A 15 -1.05 4.55 13.40
N ALA A 16 -1.52 4.92 12.21
CA ALA A 16 -1.76 3.95 11.15
C ALA A 16 -0.45 3.44 10.50
N VAL A 17 0.54 4.33 10.36
CA VAL A 17 1.89 3.96 9.88
C VAL A 17 2.63 3.12 10.92
N SER A 18 2.48 3.40 12.22
CA SER A 18 3.08 2.56 13.26
C SER A 18 2.45 1.16 13.31
N LEU A 19 1.13 1.04 13.11
CA LEU A 19 0.46 -0.25 12.99
C LEU A 19 0.93 -1.01 11.74
N SER A 20 1.06 -0.32 10.60
CA SER A 20 1.61 -0.92 9.37
C SER A 20 3.03 -1.44 9.58
N THR A 21 3.84 -0.70 10.35
CA THR A 21 5.20 -1.11 10.73
C THR A 21 5.15 -2.35 11.62
N ALA A 22 4.32 -2.36 12.66
CA ALA A 22 4.16 -3.50 13.56
C ALA A 22 3.69 -4.76 12.79
N ALA A 23 2.75 -4.61 11.87
CA ALA A 23 2.29 -5.70 11.01
C ALA A 23 3.42 -6.24 10.11
N ASN A 24 4.28 -5.37 9.57
CA ASN A 24 5.46 -5.78 8.81
C ASN A 24 6.42 -6.61 9.67
N TRP A 25 6.70 -6.19 10.91
CA TRP A 25 7.54 -6.96 11.84
C TRP A 25 6.89 -8.30 12.22
N ALA A 26 5.58 -8.32 12.48
CA ALA A 26 4.83 -9.54 12.75
C ALA A 26 4.88 -10.51 11.58
N MET A 27 4.74 -10.02 10.34
CA MET A 27 4.91 -10.84 9.15
C MET A 27 6.33 -11.39 9.01
N GLY A 28 7.34 -10.61 9.39
CA GLY A 28 8.72 -11.10 9.51
C GLY A 28 8.83 -12.30 10.45
N ALA A 29 8.17 -12.27 11.61
CA ALA A 29 8.12 -13.40 12.54
C ALA A 29 7.32 -14.58 12.00
N VAL A 30 6.24 -14.36 11.24
CA VAL A 30 5.51 -15.46 10.56
C VAL A 30 6.41 -16.12 9.51
N MET A 31 7.20 -15.33 8.77
CA MET A 31 8.09 -15.88 7.75
C MET A 31 9.15 -16.81 8.33
N THR A 32 9.64 -16.58 9.55
CA THR A 32 10.59 -17.52 10.19
C THR A 32 9.95 -18.87 10.50
N GLU A 33 8.67 -18.90 10.86
CA GLU A 33 7.91 -20.15 11.02
C GLU A 33 7.64 -20.83 9.68
N VAL A 34 7.35 -20.06 8.62
CA VAL A 34 7.15 -20.60 7.27
C VAL A 34 8.41 -21.29 6.74
N VAL A 35 9.61 -20.79 7.07
CA VAL A 35 10.89 -21.44 6.71
C VAL A 35 11.00 -22.84 7.33
N LYS A 36 10.39 -23.10 8.50
CA LYS A 36 10.37 -24.45 9.10
C LYS A 36 9.54 -25.46 8.30
N LEU A 37 8.67 -25.01 7.40
CA LEU A 37 7.92 -25.88 6.48
C LEU A 37 8.74 -26.27 5.23
N PHE A 38 9.88 -25.62 4.97
CA PHE A 38 10.70 -25.87 3.78
C PHE A 38 11.28 -27.29 3.70
N PRO A 39 11.61 -28.00 4.81
CA PRO A 39 12.01 -29.40 4.72
C PRO A 39 10.89 -30.33 4.23
N HIS A 40 9.63 -29.94 4.41
CA HIS A 40 8.45 -30.71 3.99
C HIS A 40 7.98 -30.33 2.58
N LEU A 41 8.29 -29.11 2.15
CA LEU A 41 7.97 -28.58 0.83
C LEU A 41 9.23 -28.58 -0.03
N ASN A 42 9.27 -29.40 -1.08
CA ASN A 42 10.31 -29.32 -2.11
C ASN A 42 10.53 -27.87 -2.57
N ILE A 43 11.75 -27.54 -3.00
CA ILE A 43 12.13 -26.17 -3.43
C ILE A 43 11.13 -25.56 -4.40
N ASN A 44 10.64 -26.34 -5.36
CA ASN A 44 9.61 -25.93 -6.32
C ASN A 44 8.29 -25.53 -5.63
N GLY A 45 7.87 -26.28 -4.59
CA GLY A 45 6.66 -26.01 -3.82
C GLY A 45 6.73 -24.68 -3.06
N VAL A 46 7.91 -24.32 -2.54
CA VAL A 46 8.13 -23.03 -1.89
C VAL A 46 7.99 -21.89 -2.91
N PHE A 47 8.61 -22.02 -4.09
CA PHE A 47 8.47 -21.02 -5.16
C PHE A 47 7.01 -20.87 -5.63
N PHE A 48 6.26 -21.96 -5.78
CA PHE A 48 4.84 -21.89 -6.13
C PHE A 48 3.99 -21.24 -5.04
N LEU A 49 4.30 -21.48 -3.76
CA LEU A 49 3.61 -20.85 -2.64
C LEU A 49 3.81 -19.32 -2.67
N PHE A 50 5.06 -18.86 -2.81
CA PHE A 50 5.34 -17.43 -2.91
C PHE A 50 4.75 -16.82 -4.18
N ALA A 51 4.82 -17.51 -5.33
CA ALA A 51 4.20 -17.05 -6.56
C ALA A 51 2.69 -16.88 -6.42
N GLY A 52 2.00 -17.85 -5.81
CA GLY A 52 0.56 -17.76 -5.52
C GLY A 52 0.23 -16.60 -4.59
N LEU A 53 1.01 -16.41 -3.52
CA LEU A 53 0.83 -15.28 -2.60
C LEU A 53 1.04 -13.93 -3.31
N CYS A 54 2.08 -13.83 -4.15
CA CYS A 54 2.33 -12.64 -4.98
C CYS A 54 1.16 -12.35 -5.94
N CYS A 55 0.59 -13.38 -6.59
CA CYS A 55 -0.58 -13.20 -7.45
C CYS A 55 -1.80 -12.69 -6.66
N ILE A 56 -2.07 -13.25 -5.48
CA ILE A 56 -3.17 -12.80 -4.61
C ILE A 56 -2.95 -11.34 -4.18
N CYS A 57 -1.73 -10.98 -3.74
CA CYS A 57 -1.40 -9.61 -3.41
C CYS A 57 -1.54 -8.67 -4.62
N GLY A 58 -1.13 -9.11 -5.81
CA GLY A 58 -1.27 -8.34 -7.05
C GLY A 58 -2.73 -8.06 -7.41
N VAL A 59 -3.60 -9.06 -7.28
CA VAL A 59 -5.06 -8.90 -7.46
C VAL A 59 -5.64 -7.95 -6.42
N PHE A 60 -5.26 -8.09 -5.16
CA PHE A 60 -5.69 -7.18 -4.10
C PHE A 60 -5.30 -5.73 -4.40
N VAL A 61 -4.04 -5.50 -4.78
CA VAL A 61 -3.56 -4.16 -5.15
C VAL A 61 -4.36 -3.64 -6.36
N TYR A 62 -4.55 -4.44 -7.40
CA TYR A 62 -5.25 -3.99 -8.60
C TYR A 62 -6.69 -3.50 -8.34
N PHE A 63 -7.43 -4.17 -7.44
CA PHE A 63 -8.84 -3.82 -7.17
C PHE A 63 -9.05 -2.84 -6.02
N PHE A 64 -8.22 -2.89 -4.97
CA PHE A 64 -8.46 -2.15 -3.73
C PHE A 64 -7.49 -1.00 -3.49
N CYS A 65 -6.41 -0.90 -4.26
CA CYS A 65 -5.36 0.08 -4.08
C CYS A 65 -5.42 1.11 -5.23
N PRO A 66 -6.22 2.18 -5.11
CA PRO A 66 -6.23 3.24 -6.11
C PRO A 66 -4.87 3.94 -6.16
N GLU A 67 -4.53 4.48 -7.33
CA GLU A 67 -3.31 5.26 -7.56
C GLU A 67 -3.39 6.60 -6.79
N THR A 68 -2.35 6.89 -5.99
CA THR A 68 -2.26 8.09 -5.15
C THR A 68 -1.33 9.15 -5.71
N LYS A 69 -0.58 8.84 -6.78
CA LYS A 69 0.40 9.75 -7.36
C LYS A 69 -0.23 11.03 -7.89
N GLY A 70 0.30 12.18 -7.46
CA GLY A 70 -0.09 13.50 -7.95
C GLY A 70 -1.32 14.09 -7.24
N ILE A 71 -1.80 13.45 -6.18
CA ILE A 71 -2.87 13.97 -5.32
C ILE A 71 -2.24 14.61 -4.09
N MET A 72 -2.76 15.76 -3.64
CA MET A 72 -2.32 16.35 -2.38
C MET A 72 -2.79 15.51 -1.20
N LEU A 73 -1.99 15.43 -0.14
CA LEU A 73 -2.33 14.60 1.03
C LEU A 73 -3.58 15.08 1.78
N GLU A 74 -4.00 16.32 1.54
CA GLU A 74 -5.23 16.93 2.06
C GLU A 74 -6.48 16.44 1.31
N ASP A 75 -6.35 16.18 0.00
CA ASP A 75 -7.44 15.74 -0.87
C ASP A 75 -7.59 14.21 -0.94
N ILE A 76 -6.71 13.47 -0.25
CA ILE A 76 -6.72 11.99 -0.26
C ILE A 76 -8.04 11.43 0.28
N GLU A 77 -8.70 12.12 1.22
CA GLU A 77 -9.96 11.69 1.82
C GLU A 77 -11.10 11.62 0.79
N GLU A 78 -11.10 12.52 -0.20
CA GLU A 78 -12.10 12.56 -1.27
C GLU A 78 -11.99 11.35 -2.22
N LEU A 79 -10.77 10.82 -2.40
CA LEU A 79 -10.51 9.63 -3.22
C LEU A 79 -11.15 8.37 -2.63
N PHE A 80 -11.20 8.25 -1.30
CA PHE A 80 -11.78 7.08 -0.63
C PHE A 80 -13.27 7.26 -0.28
N HIS A 81 -13.77 8.49 -0.22
CA HIS A 81 -15.20 8.78 0.01
C HIS A 81 -16.05 8.74 -1.27
N SER A 82 -15.48 9.10 -2.43
CA SER A 82 -16.15 8.88 -3.70
C SER A 82 -16.04 7.40 -4.06
N GLY A 83 -17.16 6.66 -3.99
CA GLY A 83 -17.21 5.20 -4.19
C GLY A 83 -16.86 4.71 -5.62
N GLN A 84 -15.98 5.41 -6.32
CA GLN A 84 -15.45 5.09 -7.65
C GLN A 84 -13.92 4.93 -7.51
N PRO A 85 -13.38 3.71 -7.55
CA PRO A 85 -11.94 3.50 -7.70
C PRO A 85 -11.55 3.82 -9.15
N LYS A 86 -11.60 5.10 -9.52
CA LYS A 86 -11.07 5.59 -10.80
C LYS A 86 -9.96 6.56 -10.46
N SER A 87 -8.74 6.17 -10.85
CA SER A 87 -7.54 7.01 -10.79
C SER A 87 -7.93 8.43 -11.24
N PRO A 88 -7.89 9.43 -10.35
CA PRO A 88 -8.26 10.78 -10.74
C PRO A 88 -7.28 11.25 -11.81
N ALA A 89 -7.81 11.97 -12.79
CA ALA A 89 -6.98 12.61 -13.80
C ALA A 89 -5.97 13.53 -13.09
N PHE A 90 -4.72 13.47 -13.54
CA PHE A 90 -3.59 14.26 -13.04
C PHE A 90 -4.03 15.68 -12.66
N VAL A 91 -4.00 16.01 -11.37
CA VAL A 91 -4.17 17.41 -10.94
C VAL A 91 -2.81 18.06 -11.05
N GLU A 92 -2.69 19.02 -11.97
CA GLU A 92 -1.48 19.79 -12.15
C GLU A 92 -1.20 20.62 -10.89
N VAL A 93 -0.10 20.30 -10.21
CA VAL A 93 0.35 21.00 -8.99
C VAL A 93 0.62 22.47 -9.36
N LYS A 94 -0.32 23.35 -9.02
CA LYS A 94 -0.14 24.78 -9.24
C LYS A 94 0.93 25.29 -8.27
N SER A 95 2.07 25.71 -8.81
CA SER A 95 3.20 26.18 -8.00
C SER A 95 2.85 27.48 -7.25
N PRO A 96 3.31 27.68 -6.00
CA PRO A 96 3.00 28.86 -5.17
C PRO A 96 3.46 30.21 -5.73
N GLN A 97 4.17 30.25 -6.87
CA GLN A 97 4.84 31.43 -7.40
C GLN A 97 3.93 32.34 -8.25
N GLN A 98 2.66 31.98 -8.49
CA GLN A 98 1.74 32.77 -9.33
C GLN A 98 0.89 33.82 -8.58
N SER A 99 1.05 34.01 -7.26
CA SER A 99 0.33 35.04 -6.49
C SER A 99 1.09 36.37 -6.34
N LEU A 100 2.30 36.49 -6.91
CA LEU A 100 3.18 37.67 -6.74
C LEU A 100 3.51 38.38 -8.06
N ALA A 101 2.65 38.26 -9.08
CA ALA A 101 2.75 39.06 -10.31
C ALA A 101 1.45 39.83 -10.55
#